data_AF-A0A9W8EK56-F1
#
_entry.id   AF-A0A9W8EK56-F1
#
_cell.length_a   1.000
_cell.length_b   1.000
_cell.length_c   1.000
_cell.angle_alpha   90.00
_cell.angle_beta   90.00
_cell.angle_gamma   90.00
#
_symmetry.space_group_name_H-M   'P 1'
#
loop_
_entity.id
_entity.type
_entity.pdbx_description
1 polymer ?
#
loop_
_entity_poly.entity_id
_entity_poly.type
_entity_poly.pdbx_seq_one_letter_code
_entity_poly.pdbx_strand_id
1 'polypeptide(L)'
;MSSTEEQRKQLTEEQKEVLFAEFEDFADKATRLPSTPNQSQQLALYGLYKQGKFGDDRPAPPGMFDLKAKAKFKAWLAHENKEKEVAQEEYIALVKSLIEEYGEPTEKE
;
A
#
# COMPACT_ATOMS: atom_id res chain seq x y z
N MET A 1 -22.03 -2.13 -29.43
CA MET A 1 -21.40 -2.17 -28.09
C MET A 1 -21.19 -0.71 -27.68
N SER A 2 -21.69 -0.32 -26.51
CA SER A 2 -22.07 1.07 -26.20
C SER A 2 -20.86 1.92 -25.79
N SER A 3 -20.64 3.05 -26.47
CA SER A 3 -19.63 4.06 -26.11
C SER A 3 -19.74 4.56 -24.66
N THR A 4 -20.90 4.40 -24.02
CA THR A 4 -21.11 4.77 -22.62
C THR A 4 -20.44 3.80 -21.64
N GLU A 5 -20.27 2.52 -21.99
CA GLU A 5 -19.57 1.53 -21.15
C GLU A 5 -18.05 1.68 -21.25
N GLU A 6 -17.53 2.00 -22.43
CA GLU A 6 -16.11 2.30 -22.62
C GLU A 6 -15.70 3.58 -21.91
N GLN A 7 -16.53 4.63 -21.94
CA GLN A 7 -16.25 5.87 -21.20
C GLN A 7 -16.26 5.67 -19.68
N ARG A 8 -17.18 4.83 -19.14
CA ARG A 8 -17.21 4.52 -17.71
C ARG A 8 -16.02 3.66 -17.28
N LYS A 9 -15.60 2.70 -18.10
CA LYS A 9 -14.41 1.88 -17.84
C LYS A 9 -13.11 2.69 -17.96
N GLN A 10 -12.99 3.57 -18.97
CA GLN A 10 -11.81 4.44 -19.09
C GLN A 10 -11.68 5.40 -17.92
N LEU A 11 -12.79 5.98 -17.44
CA LEU A 11 -12.76 6.87 -16.27
C LEU A 11 -12.21 6.16 -15.02
N THR A 12 -12.53 4.87 -14.84
CA THR A 12 -12.05 4.10 -13.68
C THR A 12 -10.60 3.66 -13.82
N GLU A 13 -10.13 3.33 -15.03
CA GLU A 13 -8.74 2.90 -15.22
C GLU A 13 -7.76 4.07 -15.07
N GLU A 14 -8.09 5.26 -15.59
CA GLU A 14 -7.25 6.45 -15.38
C GLU A 14 -7.19 6.83 -13.89
N GLN A 15 -8.32 6.73 -13.17
CA GLN A 15 -8.35 6.94 -11.71
C GLN A 15 -7.46 5.94 -10.95
N LYS A 16 -7.44 4.67 -11.38
CA LYS A 16 -6.55 3.65 -10.80
C LYS A 16 -5.09 3.92 -11.09
N GLU A 17 -4.75 4.36 -12.30
CA GLU A 17 -3.38 4.73 -12.65
C GLU A 17 -2.89 5.93 -11.83
N VAL A 18 -3.74 6.96 -11.68
CA VAL A 18 -3.43 8.13 -10.84
C VAL A 18 -3.28 7.70 -9.37
N LEU A 19 -4.15 6.84 -8.86
CA LEU A 19 -4.07 6.33 -7.49
C LEU A 19 -2.80 5.50 -7.27
N PHE A 20 -2.44 4.65 -8.23
CA PHE A 20 -1.22 3.85 -8.16
C PHE A 20 0.02 4.73 -8.19
N ALA A 21 0.05 5.76 -9.04
CA ALA A 21 1.13 6.74 -9.08
C ALA A 21 1.26 7.51 -7.75
N GLU A 22 0.14 7.95 -7.15
CA GLU A 22 0.14 8.58 -5.83
C GLU A 22 0.65 7.58 -4.77
N PHE A 23 0.19 6.33 -4.82
CA PHE A 23 0.65 5.27 -3.93
C PHE A 23 2.16 5.02 -4.01
N GLU A 24 2.75 4.99 -5.21
CA GLU A 24 4.20 4.82 -5.37
C GLU A 24 4.97 6.03 -4.83
N ASP A 25 4.48 7.25 -5.06
CA ASP A 25 5.06 8.47 -4.47
C ASP A 25 5.02 8.45 -2.94
N PHE A 26 3.88 8.07 -2.35
CA PHE A 26 3.77 7.89 -0.89
C PHE A 26 4.62 6.74 -0.37
N ALA A 27 4.82 5.67 -1.15
CA ALA A 27 5.71 4.58 -0.76
C ALA A 27 7.17 5.05 -0.69
N ASP A 28 7.61 5.86 -1.65
CA ASP A 28 8.90 6.54 -1.61
C ASP A 28 9.02 7.45 -0.38
N LYS A 29 8.01 8.29 -0.14
CA LYS A 29 7.94 9.19 1.03
C LYS A 29 8.02 8.43 2.35
N ALA A 30 7.34 7.29 2.48
CA ALA A 30 7.38 6.44 3.66
C ALA A 30 8.80 5.92 3.96
N THR A 31 9.63 5.71 2.94
CA THR A 31 11.04 5.33 3.12
C THR A 31 11.95 6.49 3.51
N ARG A 32 11.51 7.73 3.25
CA ARG A 32 12.25 8.97 3.51
C ARG A 32 11.83 9.66 4.81
N LEU A 33 10.97 9.03 5.60
CA LEU A 33 10.59 9.54 6.91
C LEU A 33 11.84 9.71 7.80
N PRO A 34 11.97 10.83 8.52
CA PRO A 34 13.15 11.11 9.35
C PRO A 34 13.25 10.15 10.55
N SER A 35 12.12 9.58 10.97
CA SER A 35 12.04 8.60 12.05
C SER A 35 11.47 7.28 11.54
N THR A 36 11.96 6.20 12.11
CA THR A 36 11.50 4.84 11.78
C THR A 36 10.14 4.59 12.45
N PRO A 37 9.08 4.27 11.69
CA PRO A 37 7.78 3.94 12.27
C PRO A 37 7.85 2.73 13.19
N ASN A 38 6.90 2.65 14.12
CA ASN A 38 6.80 1.50 15.03
C ASN A 38 6.59 0.19 14.27
N GLN A 39 6.98 -0.95 14.87
CA GLN A 39 6.87 -2.26 14.23
C GLN A 39 5.46 -2.55 13.69
N SER A 40 4.41 -2.18 14.42
CA SER A 40 3.01 -2.34 13.99
C SER A 40 2.70 -1.51 12.74
N GLN A 41 3.17 -0.26 12.68
CA GLN A 41 2.99 0.63 11.52
C GLN A 41 3.76 0.10 10.30
N GLN A 42 4.99 -0.38 10.50
CA GLN A 42 5.78 -1.02 9.43
C GLN A 42 5.09 -2.27 8.86
N LEU A 43 4.49 -3.08 9.73
CA LEU A 43 3.73 -4.26 9.31
C LEU A 43 2.46 -3.87 8.54
N ALA A 44 1.72 -2.86 9.01
CA ALA A 44 0.55 -2.34 8.32
C ALA A 44 0.90 -1.78 6.93
N LEU A 45 1.95 -0.95 6.82
CA LEU A 45 2.48 -0.45 5.56
C LEU A 45 2.85 -1.62 4.63
N TYR A 46 3.54 -2.64 5.13
CA TYR A 46 3.92 -3.80 4.33
C TYR A 46 2.68 -4.57 3.82
N GLY A 47 1.69 -4.82 4.68
CA GLY A 47 0.48 -5.53 4.31
C GLY A 47 -0.32 -4.81 3.22
N LEU A 48 -0.56 -3.52 3.42
CA LEU A 48 -1.27 -2.65 2.47
C LEU A 48 -0.50 -2.50 1.16
N TYR A 49 0.83 -2.30 1.22
CA TYR A 49 1.67 -2.19 0.02
C TYR A 49 1.61 -3.48 -0.82
N LYS A 50 1.70 -4.64 -0.17
CA LYS A 50 1.65 -5.92 -0.85
C LYS A 50 0.27 -6.18 -1.46
N GLN A 51 -0.81 -5.83 -0.74
CA GLN A 51 -2.17 -5.96 -1.27
C GLN A 51 -2.43 -4.98 -2.43
N GLY A 52 -2.00 -3.72 -2.32
CA GLY A 52 -2.17 -2.72 -3.38
C GLY A 52 -1.43 -3.06 -4.66
N LYS A 53 -0.28 -3.75 -4.56
CA LYS A 53 0.56 -4.11 -5.72
C LYS A 53 0.22 -5.48 -6.30
N PHE A 54 0.12 -6.49 -5.44
CA PHE A 54 -0.05 -7.89 -5.86
C PHE A 54 -1.51 -8.37 -5.72
N GLY A 55 -2.34 -7.68 -4.93
CA GLY A 55 -3.68 -8.15 -4.59
C GLY A 55 -3.61 -9.45 -3.77
N ASP A 56 -4.59 -10.32 -4.01
CA ASP A 56 -4.69 -11.61 -3.33
C ASP A 56 -3.70 -12.67 -3.84
N ASP A 57 -2.86 -12.36 -4.85
CA ASP A 57 -1.84 -13.26 -5.40
C ASP A 57 -0.64 -13.39 -4.45
N ARG A 58 -0.82 -14.27 -3.45
CA ARG A 58 0.09 -14.46 -2.33
C ARG A 58 0.96 -15.71 -2.51
N PRO A 59 2.28 -15.62 -2.20
CA PRO A 59 3.15 -16.80 -2.16
C PRO A 59 2.83 -17.68 -0.94
N ALA A 60 3.42 -18.88 -0.91
CA ALA A 60 3.27 -19.80 0.22
C ALA A 60 3.70 -19.14 1.56
N PRO A 61 3.04 -19.51 2.68
CA PRO A 61 3.37 -18.98 3.99
C PRO A 61 4.83 -19.31 4.37
N PRO A 62 5.54 -18.39 5.05
CA PRO A 62 6.89 -18.64 5.52
C PRO A 62 6.90 -19.75 6.59
N GLY A 63 8.05 -20.44 6.71
CA GLY A 63 8.24 -21.50 7.70
C GLY A 63 8.10 -21.00 9.14
N MET A 64 7.71 -21.90 10.06
CA MET A 64 7.39 -21.55 11.45
C MET A 64 8.55 -20.93 12.25
N PHE A 65 9.78 -21.10 11.77
CA PHE A 65 11.00 -20.58 12.41
C PHE A 65 11.31 -19.11 12.06
N ASP A 66 10.66 -18.53 11.04
CA ASP A 66 10.83 -17.12 10.68
C ASP A 66 9.65 -16.28 11.19
N LEU A 67 9.72 -15.88 12.46
CA LEU A 67 8.69 -15.08 13.12
C LEU A 67 8.50 -13.71 12.44
N LYS A 68 9.56 -13.13 11.87
CA LYS A 68 9.51 -11.82 11.20
C LYS A 68 8.79 -11.91 9.86
N ALA A 69 9.15 -12.91 9.04
CA ALA A 69 8.44 -13.17 7.80
C ALA A 69 6.99 -13.57 8.08
N LYS A 70 6.73 -14.36 9.11
CA LYS A 70 5.37 -14.74 9.52
C LYS A 70 4.53 -13.52 9.92
N ALA A 71 5.08 -12.56 10.64
CA ALA A 71 4.38 -11.32 10.99
C ALA A 71 4.02 -10.50 9.74
N LYS A 72 4.97 -10.34 8.82
CA LYS A 72 4.75 -9.68 7.52
C LYS A 72 3.66 -10.36 6.69
N PHE A 73 3.73 -11.69 6.60
CA PHE A 73 2.74 -12.49 5.89
C PHE A 73 1.36 -12.39 6.53
N LYS A 74 1.29 -12.40 7.87
CA LYS A 74 0.05 -12.18 8.63
C LYS A 74 -0.54 -10.80 8.37
N ALA A 75 0.29 -9.76 8.30
CA ALA A 75 -0.17 -8.40 7.98
C ALA A 75 -0.77 -8.32 6.57
N TRP A 76 -0.15 -8.98 5.58
CA TRP A 76 -0.74 -9.09 4.25
C TRP A 76 -2.04 -9.90 4.25
N LEU A 77 -2.08 -11.03 4.97
CA LEU A 77 -3.30 -11.83 5.18
C LEU A 77 -4.45 -11.04 5.78
N ALA A 78 -4.19 -10.07 6.67
CA ALA A 78 -5.24 -9.26 7.27
C ALA A 78 -6.00 -8.37 6.25
N HIS A 79 -5.43 -8.15 5.07
CA HIS A 79 -6.03 -7.39 3.98
C HIS A 79 -6.48 -8.28 2.82
N GLU A 80 -6.63 -9.59 3.04
CA GLU A 80 -7.13 -10.49 2.01
C GLU A 80 -8.57 -10.17 1.62
N ASN A 81 -8.90 -10.35 0.34
CA ASN A 81 -10.16 -9.90 -0.28
C ASN A 81 -10.34 -8.38 -0.34
N LYS A 82 -9.32 -7.58 0.00
CA LYS A 82 -9.35 -6.14 -0.22
C LYS A 82 -8.95 -5.82 -1.66
N GLU A 83 -9.73 -4.98 -2.33
CA GLU A 83 -9.37 -4.48 -3.66
C GLU A 83 -8.05 -3.71 -3.63
N LYS A 84 -7.32 -3.72 -4.74
CA LYS A 84 -5.99 -3.10 -4.82
C LYS A 84 -6.08 -1.61 -4.55
N GLU A 85 -7.11 -0.98 -5.12
CA GLU A 85 -7.44 0.42 -5.02
C GLU A 85 -7.67 0.83 -3.55
N VAL A 86 -8.52 0.08 -2.84
CA VAL A 86 -8.82 0.34 -1.42
C VAL A 86 -7.55 0.19 -0.58
N ALA A 87 -6.71 -0.81 -0.88
CA ALA A 87 -5.43 -0.98 -0.18
C ALA A 87 -4.44 0.16 -0.45
N GLN A 88 -4.41 0.71 -1.67
CA GLN A 88 -3.58 1.86 -2.05
C GLN A 88 -4.05 3.14 -1.33
N GLU A 89 -5.36 3.40 -1.29
CA GLU A 89 -5.93 4.55 -0.57
C GLU A 89 -5.61 4.49 0.93
N GLU A 90 -5.81 3.33 1.56
CA GLU A 90 -5.47 3.14 2.97
C GLU A 90 -3.97 3.26 3.23
N TYR A 91 -3.13 2.80 2.30
CA TYR A 91 -1.69 2.97 2.39
C TYR A 91 -1.31 4.45 2.39
N ILE A 92 -1.83 5.21 1.43
CA ILE A 92 -1.61 6.66 1.32
C ILE A 92 -2.06 7.35 2.60
N ALA A 93 -3.25 7.03 3.11
CA ALA A 93 -3.77 7.59 4.35
C ALA A 93 -2.85 7.29 5.55
N LEU A 94 -2.37 6.05 5.65
CA LEU A 94 -1.44 5.65 6.70
C LEU A 94 -0.12 6.42 6.60
N VAL A 95 0.46 6.54 5.40
CA VAL A 95 1.70 7.30 5.20
C VAL A 95 1.49 8.78 5.53
N LYS A 96 0.36 9.39 5.13
CA LYS A 96 0.02 10.78 5.49
C LYS A 96 -0.01 10.96 7.01
N SER A 97 -0.63 10.04 7.76
CA SER A 97 -0.61 10.08 9.22
C SER A 97 0.79 9.90 9.81
N LEU A 98 1.63 9.05 9.22
CA LEU A 98 3.02 8.89 9.65
C LEU A 98 3.85 10.14 9.38
N ILE A 99 3.62 10.81 8.26
CA ILE A 99 4.26 12.08 7.93
C ILE A 99 3.88 13.15 8.97
N GLU A 100 2.61 13.19 9.37
CA GLU A 100 2.15 14.12 10.41
C GLU A 100 2.73 13.78 11.79
N GLU A 101 2.85 12.50 12.13
CA GLU A 101 3.38 12.02 13.42
C GLU A 101 4.91 12.19 13.53
N TYR A 102 5.65 11.86 12.47
CA TYR A 102 7.12 11.79 12.47
C TYR A 102 7.80 13.00 11.79
N GLY A 103 7.05 13.81 11.05
CA GLY A 103 7.55 14.95 10.27
C GLY A 103 7.62 14.66 8.77
N GLU A 104 7.67 15.74 7.99
CA GLU A 104 7.70 15.67 6.52
C GLU A 104 8.95 14.95 6.00
N PRO A 105 8.79 14.05 5.00
CA PRO A 105 9.92 13.38 4.38
C PRO A 105 10.71 14.44 3.62
N THR A 106 11.97 14.64 3.99
CA THR A 106 12.81 15.68 3.37
C THR A 106 12.90 15.44 1.87
N GLU A 107 12.31 16.34 1.07
CA GLU A 107 12.54 16.38 -0.37
C GLU A 107 14.03 16.66 -0.60
N LYS A 108 14.66 15.87 -1.47
CA LYS A 108 15.99 16.23 -1.96
C LYS A 108 15.80 17.40 -2.92
N GLU A 109 16.14 18.61 -2.47
CA GLU A 109 16.49 19.73 -3.36
C GLU A 109 17.64 19.34 -4.31
#